data_AF-A0A917C4S6-F1
#
_entry.id   AF-A0A917C4S6-F1
#
_cell.length_a   1.000
_cell.length_b   1.000
_cell.length_c   1.000
_cell.angle_alpha   90.00
_cell.angle_beta   90.00
_cell.angle_gamma   90.00
#
_symmetry.space_group_name_H-M   'P 1'
#
loop_
_entity.id
_entity.type
_entity.pdbx_description
1 polymer ?
#
loop_
_entity_poly.entity_id
_entity_poly.type
_entity_poly.pdbx_seq_one_letter_code
_entity_poly.pdbx_strand_id
1 'polypeptide(L)'
;MKYNLSVNLINNTGAQKVVKIYLAARGAAYYAGAVQWSGEGITYRVPNLTAGADTPGDKQPAVEVTTVTLAAGANITRTITVSTAGAASTPALIDFQTI
;
A
#
# COMPACT_ATOMS: atom_id res chain seq x y z
N MET A 1 8.89 -11.97 -7.75
CA MET A 1 9.44 -11.98 -6.37
C MET A 1 8.28 -11.82 -5.39
N LYS A 2 8.35 -12.40 -4.18
CA LYS A 2 7.35 -12.20 -3.12
C LYS A 2 8.03 -11.63 -1.88
N TYR A 3 7.43 -10.62 -1.26
CA TYR A 3 7.92 -10.05 0.00
C TYR A 3 6.76 -9.58 0.88
N ASN A 4 7.05 -9.42 2.17
CA ASN A 4 6.09 -8.98 3.18
C ASN A 4 6.52 -7.62 3.75
N LEU A 5 5.54 -6.75 3.98
CA LEU A 5 5.72 -5.48 4.67
C LEU A 5 4.82 -5.45 5.90
N SER A 6 5.42 -5.34 7.08
CA SER A 6 4.68 -5.10 8.31
C SER A 6 4.34 -3.63 8.42
N VAL A 7 3.07 -3.34 8.63
CA VAL A 7 2.53 -2.00 8.79
C VAL A 7 1.99 -1.88 10.21
N ASN A 8 2.48 -0.88 10.94
CA ASN A 8 1.96 -0.52 12.24
C ASN A 8 1.06 0.71 12.10
N LEU A 9 -0.23 0.56 12.38
CA LEU A 9 -1.22 1.63 12.32
C LEU A 9 -1.60 2.04 13.73
N ILE A 10 -1.26 3.28 14.08
CA ILE A 10 -1.43 3.82 15.43
C ILE A 10 -2.35 5.03 15.38
N ASN A 11 -3.41 5.01 16.18
CA ASN A 11 -4.27 6.15 16.42
C ASN A 11 -4.17 6.63 17.87
N ASN A 12 -3.28 7.61 18.09
CA ASN A 12 -3.07 8.21 19.42
C ASN A 12 -4.08 9.29 19.80
N THR A 13 -5.16 9.48 19.03
CA THR A 13 -6.16 10.52 19.32
C THR A 13 -7.39 9.94 20.02
N GLY A 14 -8.18 10.82 20.64
CA GLY A 14 -9.48 10.49 21.23
C GLY A 14 -10.62 10.33 20.23
N ALA A 15 -10.34 10.41 18.93
CA ALA A 15 -11.33 10.32 17.86
C ALA A 15 -10.98 9.18 16.90
N GLN A 16 -11.99 8.64 16.21
CA GLN A 16 -11.79 7.65 15.16
C GLN A 16 -11.00 8.26 13.99
N LYS A 17 -10.18 7.43 13.32
CA LYS A 17 -9.50 7.79 12.07
C LYS A 17 -9.80 6.77 10.98
N VAL A 18 -9.82 7.22 9.75
CA VAL A 18 -9.86 6.34 8.58
C VAL A 18 -8.57 6.52 7.80
N VAL A 19 -7.90 5.41 7.50
CA VAL A 19 -6.63 5.37 6.78
C VAL A 19 -6.82 4.59 5.50
N LYS A 20 -6.59 5.23 4.37
CA LYS A 20 -6.49 4.57 3.07
C LYS A 20 -5.04 4.20 2.81
N ILE A 21 -4.82 2.98 2.35
CA ILE A 21 -3.49 2.47 2.00
C ILE A 21 -3.44 2.28 0.49
N TYR A 22 -2.46 2.89 -0.15
CA TYR A 22 -2.24 2.81 -1.59
C TYR A 22 -0.93 2.13 -1.93
N LEU A 23 -0.90 1.47 -3.08
CA LEU A 23 0.30 0.91 -3.68
C LEU A 23 0.59 1.62 -5.00
N ALA A 24 1.85 2.03 -5.19
CA ALA A 24 2.34 2.60 -6.44
C ALA A 24 3.64 1.92 -6.88
N ALA A 25 4.02 2.09 -8.15
CA ALA A 25 5.34 1.66 -8.63
C ALA A 25 6.47 2.49 -7.97
N ARG A 26 7.67 1.94 -7.79
CA ARG A 26 8.84 2.73 -7.38
C ARG A 26 10.05 2.26 -8.17
N GLY A 27 10.81 3.18 -8.74
CA GLY A 27 12.12 2.91 -9.36
C GLY A 27 12.15 2.10 -10.67
N ALA A 28 11.18 1.21 -10.96
CA ALA A 28 11.05 0.55 -12.26
C ALA A 28 10.05 1.28 -13.14
N ALA A 29 10.20 1.15 -14.45
CA ALA A 29 9.25 1.66 -15.44
C ALA A 29 7.80 1.25 -15.14
N TYR A 30 7.58 0.08 -14.55
CA TYR A 30 6.25 -0.37 -14.15
C TYR A 30 6.25 -1.39 -12.99
N TYR A 31 5.11 -1.47 -12.30
CA TYR A 31 4.76 -2.49 -11.32
C TYR A 31 3.47 -3.20 -11.74
N ALA A 32 3.49 -4.53 -11.78
CA ALA A 32 2.32 -5.36 -11.98
C ALA A 32 2.40 -6.62 -11.11
N GLY A 33 1.27 -7.03 -10.54
CA GLY A 33 1.29 -8.14 -9.60
C GLY A 33 0.01 -8.32 -8.79
N ALA A 34 0.18 -8.83 -7.58
CA ALA A 34 -0.90 -9.02 -6.61
C ALA A 34 -0.47 -8.55 -5.22
N VAL A 35 -1.42 -8.07 -4.45
CA VAL A 35 -1.23 -7.69 -3.04
C VAL A 35 -2.25 -8.41 -2.19
N GLN A 36 -1.82 -8.98 -1.07
CA GLN A 36 -2.70 -9.54 -0.06
C GLN A 36 -2.61 -8.70 1.22
N TRP A 37 -3.76 -8.31 1.75
CA TRP A 37 -3.88 -7.59 3.01
C TRP A 37 -4.28 -8.54 4.15
N SER A 38 -3.52 -8.54 5.25
CA SER A 38 -3.81 -9.45 6.37
C SER A 38 -5.03 -9.06 7.21
N GLY A 39 -5.61 -7.86 7.02
CA GLY A 39 -6.81 -7.45 7.77
C GLY A 39 -8.04 -8.25 7.40
N GLU A 40 -8.25 -8.47 6.10
CA GLU A 40 -9.42 -9.18 5.55
C GLU A 40 -9.03 -10.49 4.85
N GLY A 41 -7.72 -10.76 4.68
CA GLY A 41 -7.21 -11.91 3.94
C GLY A 41 -7.40 -11.83 2.42
N ILE A 42 -7.99 -10.72 1.93
CA ILE A 42 -8.30 -10.51 0.52
C ILE A 42 -7.03 -10.25 -0.29
N THR A 43 -6.99 -10.88 -1.47
CA THR A 43 -5.95 -10.65 -2.47
C THR A 43 -6.50 -9.77 -3.59
N TYR A 44 -5.81 -8.67 -3.86
CA TYR A 44 -6.12 -7.70 -4.89
C TYR A 44 -5.16 -7.88 -6.07
N ARG A 45 -5.71 -7.94 -7.28
CA ARG A 45 -4.91 -7.83 -8.50
C ARG A 45 -4.51 -6.38 -8.69
N VAL A 46 -3.23 -6.12 -8.82
CA VAL A 46 -2.72 -4.78 -9.11
C VAL A 46 -2.61 -4.63 -10.62
N PRO A 47 -3.27 -3.62 -11.23
CA PRO A 47 -3.08 -3.32 -12.65
C PRO A 47 -1.65 -2.88 -12.91
N ASN A 48 -1.29 -2.74 -14.18
CA ASN A 48 0.02 -2.20 -14.52
C ASN A 48 0.12 -0.74 -14.07
N LEU A 49 0.96 -0.45 -13.08
CA LEU A 49 1.22 0.89 -12.56
C LEU A 49 2.55 1.36 -13.14
N THR A 50 2.56 2.46 -13.89
CA THR A 50 3.79 3.06 -14.39
C THR A 50 4.45 3.91 -13.30
N ALA A 51 5.76 3.83 -13.14
CA ALA A 51 6.45 4.82 -12.32
C ALA A 51 6.54 6.15 -13.09
N GLY A 52 6.19 7.24 -12.43
CA GLY A 52 6.58 8.57 -12.88
C GLY A 52 8.06 8.81 -12.55
N ALA A 53 8.60 9.93 -13.01
CA ALA A 53 9.83 10.45 -12.42
C ALA A 53 9.58 10.69 -10.92
N ASP A 54 10.56 10.38 -10.06
CA ASP A 54 10.51 10.65 -8.62
C ASP A 54 10.75 12.15 -8.36
N THR A 55 9.88 12.98 -8.93
CA THR A 55 9.90 14.44 -8.80
C THR A 55 8.93 14.85 -7.70
N PRO A 56 9.37 15.63 -6.69
CA PRO A 56 8.47 16.19 -5.70
C PRO A 56 7.32 16.98 -6.36
N GLY A 57 6.07 16.58 -6.08
CA GLY A 57 4.87 17.24 -6.60
C GLY A 57 4.24 16.58 -7.83
N ASP A 58 4.91 15.61 -8.46
CA ASP A 58 4.31 14.84 -9.55
C ASP A 58 3.27 13.85 -9.03
N LYS A 59 2.18 13.70 -9.78
CA LYS A 59 1.13 12.72 -9.50
C LYS A 59 1.52 11.37 -10.11
N GLN A 60 1.53 10.33 -9.30
CA GLN A 60 1.78 8.97 -9.76
C GLN A 60 0.51 8.11 -9.67
N PRO A 61 0.23 7.22 -10.64
CA PRO A 61 -0.85 6.26 -10.51
C PRO A 61 -0.60 5.32 -9.33
N ALA A 62 -1.63 5.14 -8.52
CA ALA A 62 -1.65 4.23 -7.39
C ALA A 62 -2.99 3.47 -7.36
N VAL A 63 -2.99 2.31 -6.70
CA VAL A 63 -4.21 1.53 -6.44
C VAL A 63 -4.50 1.51 -4.95
N GLU A 64 -5.75 1.75 -4.57
CA GLU A 64 -6.19 1.55 -3.18
C GLU A 64 -6.17 0.06 -2.87
N VAL A 65 -5.41 -0.32 -1.83
CA VAL A 65 -5.31 -1.71 -1.38
C VAL A 65 -6.37 -2.00 -0.32
N THR A 66 -6.56 -1.07 0.61
CA THR A 66 -7.54 -1.22 1.70
C THR A 66 -7.81 0.13 2.35
N THR A 67 -8.99 0.24 2.97
CA THR A 67 -9.37 1.32 3.86
C THR A 67 -9.52 0.74 5.27
N VAL A 68 -8.82 1.31 6.24
CA VAL A 68 -8.79 0.84 7.63
C VAL A 68 -9.39 1.90 8.55
N THR A 69 -10.43 1.51 9.29
CA THR A 69 -10.98 2.32 10.37
C THR A 69 -10.26 1.99 11.68
N LEU A 70 -9.62 3.00 12.28
CA LEU A 70 -8.93 2.90 13.55
C LEU A 70 -9.77 3.55 14.65
N ALA A 71 -10.16 2.78 15.66
CA ALA A 71 -10.80 3.32 16.86
C ALA A 71 -9.87 4.28 17.61
N ALA A 72 -10.43 5.12 18.50
CA ALA A 72 -9.65 5.97 19.38
C ALA A 72 -8.68 5.13 20.24
N GLY A 73 -7.41 5.52 20.31
CA GLY A 73 -6.37 4.79 21.05
C GLY A 73 -5.93 3.45 20.42
N ALA A 74 -6.41 3.09 19.23
CA ALA A 74 -6.09 1.80 18.62
C ALA A 74 -4.62 1.72 18.17
N ASN A 75 -4.02 0.54 18.38
CA ASN A 75 -2.71 0.18 17.87
C ASN A 75 -2.82 -1.21 17.25
N ILE A 76 -2.69 -1.30 15.92
CA ILE A 76 -2.82 -2.55 15.19
C ILE A 76 -1.60 -2.77 14.28
N THR A 77 -1.09 -3.99 14.28
CA THR A 77 -0.07 -4.44 13.33
C THR A 77 -0.70 -5.34 12.28
N ARG A 78 -0.41 -5.05 11.01
CA ARG A 78 -0.90 -5.80 9.86
C ARG A 78 0.23 -6.05 8.87
N THR A 79 -0.02 -6.91 7.89
CA THR A 79 0.97 -7.30 6.90
C THR A 79 0.38 -7.10 5.50
N ILE A 80 1.20 -6.50 4.64
CA ILE A 80 0.96 -6.39 3.20
C ILE A 80 1.93 -7.36 2.53
N THR A 81 1.37 -8.39 1.89
CA THR A 81 2.15 -9.36 1.12
C THR A 81 2.08 -8.98 -0.35
N VAL A 82 3.22 -8.74 -0.96
CA VAL A 82 3.34 -8.25 -2.33
C VAL A 82 3.97 -9.34 -3.20
N SER A 83 3.39 -9.58 -4.37
CA SER A 83 3.92 -10.49 -5.39
C SER A 83 4.06 -9.76 -6.72
N THR A 84 5.26 -9.77 -7.30
CA THR A 84 5.55 -9.17 -8.61
C THR A 84 5.50 -10.20 -9.73
N ALA A 85 4.95 -9.80 -10.89
CA ALA A 85 5.00 -10.57 -12.12
C ALA A 85 6.35 -10.33 -12.84
N GLY A 86 7.30 -11.26 -12.69
CA GLY A 86 8.54 -11.30 -13.50
C GLY A 86 9.38 -10.01 -13.47
N ALA A 87 9.65 -9.44 -14.64
CA ALA A 87 10.58 -8.32 -14.87
C ALA A 87 10.17 -6.98 -14.22
N ALA A 88 8.96 -6.89 -13.64
CA ALA A 88 8.48 -5.76 -12.83
C ALA A 88 9.10 -5.74 -11.40
N SER A 89 10.37 -6.15 -11.28
CA SER A 89 11.03 -6.40 -10.01
C SER A 89 11.65 -5.13 -9.44
N THR A 90 10.80 -4.24 -8.94
CA THR A 90 11.23 -3.22 -7.97
C THR A 90 10.30 -3.23 -6.76
N PRO A 91 10.78 -2.77 -5.59
CA PRO A 91 9.91 -2.58 -4.45
C PRO A 91 8.76 -1.63 -4.84
N ALA A 92 7.53 -1.93 -4.42
CA ALA A 92 6.42 -1.00 -4.55
C ALA A 92 6.54 0.14 -3.51
N LEU A 93 6.05 1.32 -3.88
CA LEU A 93 5.79 2.41 -2.94
C LEU A 93 4.48 2.10 -2.20
N ILE A 94 4.46 2.35 -0.89
CA ILE A 94 3.24 2.32 -0.08
C ILE A 94 2.99 3.72 0.45
N ASP A 95 1.79 4.22 0.23
CA ASP A 95 1.35 5.51 0.73
C ASP A 95 0.16 5.37 1.68
N PHE A 96 0.08 6.27 2.66
CA PHE A 96 -0.93 6.28 3.71
C PHE A 96 -1.63 7.63 3.73
N GLN A 97 -2.92 7.62 3.43
CA GLN A 97 -3.74 8.82 3.47
C GLN A 97 -4.72 8.73 4.64
N THR A 98 -4.66 9.69 5.56
CA THR A 98 -5.71 9.87 6.58
C THR A 98 -6.81 10.75 6.00
N ILE A 99 -8.07 10.36 6.18
CA ILE A 99 -9.26 11.13 5.80
C ILE A 99 -10.11 11.50 7.01
#